data_AF-A0A7K4IQP5-F1
#
_entry.id   AF-A0A7K4IQP5-F1
#
_cell.length_a   1.000
_cell.length_b   1.000
_cell.length_c   1.000
_cell.angle_alpha   90.00
_cell.angle_beta   90.00
_cell.angle_gamma   90.00
#
_symmetry.space_group_name_H-M   'P 1'
#
loop_
_entity.id
_entity.type
_entity.pdbx_description
1 polymer ?
#
loop_
_entity_poly.entity_id
_entity_poly.type
_entity_poly.pdbx_seq_one_letter_code
_entity_poly.pdbx_strand_id
1 'polypeptide(L)' 'RQLAYIIHTELGEGFIYATEAREKKRIGEDYTLKDRDVISITSAKKRA' A
#
# COMPACT_ATOMS: atom_id res chain seq x y z
N ARG A 1 0.67 -3.66 -4.07
CA ARG A 1 0.72 -2.54 -5.07
C ARG A 1 -0.63 -2.25 -5.72
N GLN A 2 -1.42 -3.24 -6.15
CA GLN A 2 -2.70 -3.03 -6.84
C GLN A 2 -3.71 -2.16 -6.06
N LEU A 3 -3.85 -2.34 -4.74
CA LEU A 3 -4.71 -1.50 -3.90
C LEU A 3 -4.35 0.00 -3.97
N ALA A 4 -3.07 0.33 -4.09
CA ALA A 4 -2.65 1.72 -4.22
C ALA A 4 -3.17 2.33 -5.54
N TYR A 5 -3.15 1.57 -6.64
CA TYR A 5 -3.72 2.00 -7.93
C TYR A 5 -5.23 2.17 -7.90
N ILE A 6 -5.95 1.34 -7.13
CA ILE A 6 -7.40 1.48 -6.95
C ILE A 6 -7.73 2.84 -6.29
N ILE A 7 -6.90 3.29 -5.34
CA ILE A 7 -7.10 4.56 -4.66
C ILE A 7 -6.69 5.74 -5.55
N HIS A 8 -5.49 5.70 -6.13
CA HIS A 8 -5.00 6.73 -7.05
C HIS A 8 -3.78 6.24 -7.85
N THR A 9 -3.68 6.61 -9.13
CA THR A 9 -2.55 6.22 -9.99
C THR A 9 -1.20 6.62 -9.41
N GLU A 10 -1.05 7.86 -8.92
CA GLU A 10 0.20 8.34 -8.30
C GLU A 10 0.63 7.53 -7.06
N LEU A 11 -0.31 7.01 -6.28
CA LEU A 11 -0.01 6.16 -5.14
C LEU A 11 0.54 4.81 -5.59
N GLY A 12 -0.04 4.25 -6.65
CA GLY A 12 0.41 3.01 -7.25
C GLY A 12 1.78 3.12 -7.92
N GLU A 13 2.03 4.23 -8.63
CA GLU A 13 3.31 4.51 -9.28
C GLU A 13 4.42 4.79 -8.28
N GLY A 14 4.12 5.53 -7.21
CA GLY A 14 5.09 5.84 -6.16
C GLY A 14 5.19 4.80 -5.05
N PHE A 15 4.50 3.65 -5.16
CA PHE A 15 4.46 2.62 -4.11
C PHE A 15 5.86 2.15 -3.71
N ILE A 16 6.19 2.26 -2.42
CA ILE A 16 7.45 1.73 -1.88
C ILE A 16 7.17 0.42 -1.13
N TYR A 17 6.19 0.46 -0.23
CA TYR A 17 5.75 -0.67 0.58
C TYR A 17 4.41 -0.35 1.24
N ALA A 18 3.83 -1.32 1.91
CA ALA A 18 2.72 -1.09 2.82
C ALA A 18 3.01 -1.71 4.19
N THR A 19 2.26 -1.27 5.19
CA THR A 19 2.31 -1.80 6.56
C THR A 19 0.93 -2.34 6.90
N GLU A 20 0.86 -3.60 7.29
CA GLU A 20 -0.31 -4.22 7.90
C GLU A 20 -0.41 -3.69 9.34
N ALA A 21 -1.52 -3.04 9.68
CA ALA A 21 -1.61 -2.22 10.88
C ALA A 21 -1.80 -3.01 12.18
N ARG A 22 -2.31 -4.26 12.13
CA ARG A 22 -2.61 -5.05 13.34
C ARG A 22 -1.35 -5.68 13.92
N GLU A 23 -0.52 -6.28 13.07
CA GLU A 23 0.77 -6.89 13.43
C GLU A 23 1.94 -5.92 13.25
N LYS A 24 1.68 -4.73 12.67
CA LYS A 24 2.70 -3.72 12.33
C LYS A 24 3.77 -4.27 11.39
N LYS A 25 3.38 -5.21 10.53
CA LYS A 25 4.29 -5.91 9.62
C LYS A 25 4.42 -5.15 8.31
N ARG A 26 5.66 -4.99 7.85
CA ARG A 26 5.95 -4.45 6.51
C ARG A 26 5.65 -5.52 5.45
N ILE A 27 4.83 -5.15 4.47
CA ILE A 27 4.41 -6.01 3.37
C ILE A 27 4.83 -5.42 2.03
N GLY A 28 5.27 -6.32 1.14
CA GLY A 28 5.71 -5.99 -0.22
C GLY A 28 4.54 -5.89 -1.20
N GLU A 29 4.86 -5.75 -2.48
CA GLU A 29 3.84 -5.65 -3.53
C GLU A 29 3.08 -6.95 -3.79
N ASP A 30 3.72 -8.09 -3.54
CA ASP A 30 3.19 -9.46 -3.73
C ASP A 30 2.24 -9.91 -2.62
N TYR A 31 2.06 -9.09 -1.58
CA TYR A 31 1.14 -9.43 -0.50
C TYR A 31 -0.30 -9.50 -1.03
N THR A 32 -0.91 -10.67 -0.90
CA THR A 32 -2.32 -10.88 -1.22
C THR A 32 -3.17 -10.36 -0.06
N LEU A 33 -3.99 -9.36 -0.34
CA LEU A 33 -4.91 -8.77 0.62
C LEU A 33 -5.97 -9.77 1.07
N LYS A 34 -6.29 -9.73 2.36
CA LYS A 34 -7.34 -10.52 2.98
C LYS A 34 -8.50 -9.62 3.39
N ASP A 35 -9.67 -10.24 3.55
CA ASP A 35 -10.84 -9.54 4.08
C ASP A 35 -10.52 -8.89 5.44
N ARG A 36 -10.98 -7.65 5.62
CA ARG A 36 -10.79 -6.81 6.82
C ARG A 36 -9.34 -6.44 7.15
N ASP A 37 -8.40 -6.59 6.22
CA ASP A 37 -7.05 -6.05 6.38
C ASP A 37 -7.07 -4.52 6.50
N VAL A 38 -6.25 -4.00 7.42
CA VAL A 38 -6.05 -2.55 7.59
C VAL A 38 -4.64 -2.24 7.12
N ILE A 39 -4.54 -1.64 5.93
CA ILE A 39 -3.26 -1.44 5.24
C ILE A 39 -2.93 0.04 5.16
N SER A 40 -1.76 0.42 5.67
CA SER A 40 -1.16 1.74 5.47
C SER A 40 -0.20 1.70 4.28
N ILE A 41 -0.44 2.52 3.27
CA ILE A 41 0.37 2.55 2.04
C ILE A 41 1.41 3.66 2.16
N THR A 42 2.69 3.34 1.93
CA THR A 42 3.76 4.33 1.86
C THR A 42 4.19 4.53 0.40
N SER A 43 4.08 5.76 -0.08
CA SER A 43 4.45 6.17 -1.44
C SER A 43 5.48 7.30 -1.42
N ALA A 44 6.44 7.26 -2.36
CA ALA A 44 7.48 8.28 -2.52
C ALA A 44 7.00 9.51 -3.31
N LYS A 45 5.91 9.40 -4.07
CA LYS A 45 5.42 10.52 -4.87
C LYS A 45 4.77 11.57 -3.96
N LYS A 46 5.36 12.77 -3.95
CA LYS A 46 4.80 13.95 -3.32
C LYS A 46 3.58 14.39 -4.13
N ARG A 47 2.41 14.58 -3.49
CA ARG A 47 1.31 15.29 -4.16
C ARG A 47 1.78 16.71 -4.43
N ALA A 48 1.78 17.10 -5.70
CA ALA A 48 2.10 18.46 -6.13
C ALA A 48 0.95 19.40 -5.76
#